data_AF-A0A355B7L1-F1
#
_entry.id   AF-A0A355B7L1-F1
#
_cell.length_a   1.000
_cell.length_b   1.000
_cell.length_c   1.000
_cell.angle_alpha   90.00
_cell.angle_beta   90.00
_cell.angle_gamma   90.00
#
_symmetry.space_group_name_H-M   'P 1'
#
loop_
_entity.id
_entity.type
_entity.pdbx_description
1 polymer ?
#
loop_
_entity_poly.entity_id
_entity_poly.type
_entity_poly.pdbx_seq_one_letter_code
_entity_poly.pdbx_strand_id
1 'polypeptide(L)'
;MNVLKYPILIIAICFGIGIVLQNYLSLSFLLILCLGLFLAFLFTFTYVKIQSKNSKNIFFGLITYLFMVVCGSFVLFLHQDFNKKNHYSNQGIKEQNTIKALVVEEIKPNLFYTKFIVAIDSFNHQKSCGKLLVYFSKKNPDTLA
;
A
#
# COMPACT_ATOMS: atom_id res chain seq x y z
N MET A 1 -29.44 -3.80 -26.17
CA MET A 1 -29.13 -2.92 -25.03
C MET A 1 -27.64 -2.62 -25.06
N ASN A 2 -27.25 -1.36 -25.33
CA ASN A 2 -25.85 -0.94 -25.39
C ASN A 2 -25.30 -0.83 -23.97
N VAL A 3 -24.97 -1.96 -23.36
CA VAL A 3 -24.77 -1.98 -21.91
C VAL A 3 -23.52 -1.23 -21.44
N LEU A 4 -22.51 -0.98 -22.29
CA LEU A 4 -21.36 -0.14 -21.91
C LEU A 4 -20.74 0.56 -23.10
N LYS A 5 -20.95 1.88 -23.23
CA LYS A 5 -20.22 2.71 -24.20
C LYS A 5 -18.70 2.72 -23.91
N TYR A 6 -18.29 2.46 -22.66
CA TYR A 6 -16.89 2.48 -22.21
C TYR A 6 -16.60 1.40 -21.14
N PRO A 7 -16.30 0.15 -21.53
CA PRO A 7 -15.97 -0.92 -20.58
C PRO A 7 -14.74 -0.62 -19.70
N ILE A 8 -13.81 0.20 -20.21
CA ILE A 8 -12.61 0.64 -19.48
C ILE A 8 -12.97 1.42 -18.19
N LEU A 9 -14.06 2.19 -18.21
CA LEU A 9 -14.47 3.05 -17.11
C LEU A 9 -14.96 2.23 -15.92
N ILE A 10 -15.72 1.16 -16.19
CA ILE A 10 -16.16 0.24 -15.13
C ILE A 10 -14.99 -0.50 -14.51
N ILE A 11 -14.03 -0.93 -15.33
CA ILE A 11 -12.80 -1.56 -14.84
C ILE A 11 -12.06 -0.63 -13.86
N ALA A 12 -11.94 0.66 -14.21
CA ALA A 12 -11.32 1.66 -13.35
C ALA A 12 -12.09 1.87 -12.03
N ILE A 13 -13.43 1.87 -12.08
CA ILE A 13 -14.26 1.97 -10.86
C ILE A 13 -14.05 0.74 -9.97
N CYS A 14 -14.06 -0.47 -10.53
CA CYS A 14 -13.78 -1.70 -9.78
C CYS A 14 -12.38 -1.66 -9.13
N PHE A 15 -11.38 -1.19 -9.86
CA PHE A 15 -10.03 -1.00 -9.32
C PHE A 15 -10.02 0.00 -8.14
N GLY A 16 -10.70 1.14 -8.29
CA GLY A 16 -10.86 2.13 -7.22
C GLY A 16 -11.55 1.56 -5.98
N ILE A 17 -12.60 0.75 -6.15
CA ILE A 17 -13.26 0.03 -5.05
C ILE A 17 -12.28 -0.89 -4.33
N GLY A 18 -11.42 -1.59 -5.07
CA GLY A 18 -10.36 -2.43 -4.51
C GLY A 18 -9.38 -1.68 -3.61
N ILE A 19 -9.00 -0.46 -3.99
CA ILE A 19 -8.16 0.42 -3.17
C ILE A 19 -8.88 0.77 -1.86
N VAL A 20 -10.13 1.27 -1.97
CA VAL A 20 -10.92 1.66 -0.80
C VAL A 20 -11.12 0.48 0.15
N LEU A 21 -11.43 -0.69 -0.40
CA LEU A 21 -11.64 -1.92 0.37
C LEU A 21 -10.38 -2.30 1.18
N GLN A 22 -9.22 -2.27 0.54
CA GLN A 22 -7.95 -2.56 1.21
C GLN A 22 -7.64 -1.54 2.33
N ASN A 23 -8.00 -0.28 2.15
CA ASN A 23 -7.77 0.76 3.16
C ASN A 23 -8.56 0.49 4.45
N TYR A 24 -9.79 -0.02 4.35
CA TYR A 24 -10.63 -0.27 5.52
C TYR A 24 -10.43 -1.65 6.14
N LEU A 25 -10.24 -2.69 5.32
CA LEU A 25 -10.14 -4.07 5.81
C LEU A 25 -8.71 -4.48 6.15
N SER A 26 -7.69 -3.72 5.71
CA SER A 26 -6.28 -4.03 5.94
C SER A 26 -5.95 -5.51 5.65
N LEU A 27 -6.34 -6.00 4.46
CA LEU A 27 -6.20 -7.42 4.13
C LEU A 27 -4.73 -7.83 4.17
N SER A 28 -4.48 -9.03 4.70
CA SER A 28 -3.15 -9.64 4.78
C SER A 28 -2.58 -9.91 3.38
N PHE A 29 -1.26 -9.72 3.24
CA PHE A 29 -0.52 -9.99 2.01
C PHE A 29 -0.79 -11.39 1.43
N LEU A 30 -0.78 -12.43 2.29
CA LEU A 30 -0.99 -13.82 1.87
C LEU A 30 -2.38 -14.01 1.27
N LEU A 31 -3.39 -13.34 1.82
CA LEU A 31 -4.76 -13.42 1.33
C LEU A 31 -4.87 -12.77 -0.05
N ILE A 32 -4.34 -11.54 -0.19
CA ILE A 32 -4.33 -10.82 -1.48
C ILE A 32 -3.59 -11.64 -2.55
N LEU A 33 -2.43 -12.23 -2.20
CA LEU A 33 -1.63 -13.04 -3.12
C LEU A 33 -2.38 -14.31 -3.55
N CYS A 34 -2.93 -15.07 -2.61
CA CYS A 34 -3.66 -16.31 -2.90
C CYS A 34 -4.90 -16.04 -3.76
N LEU A 35 -5.69 -15.03 -3.37
CA LEU A 35 -6.89 -14.62 -4.11
C LEU A 35 -6.53 -14.12 -5.51
N GLY A 36 -5.46 -13.33 -5.64
CA GLY A 36 -4.96 -12.81 -6.91
C GLY A 36 -4.50 -13.92 -7.86
N LEU A 37 -3.73 -14.90 -7.36
CA LEU A 37 -3.29 -16.06 -8.16
C LEU A 37 -4.48 -16.91 -8.61
N PHE A 38 -5.44 -17.16 -7.72
CA PHE A 38 -6.65 -17.90 -8.04
C PHE A 38 -7.48 -17.21 -9.13
N LEU A 39 -7.70 -15.90 -9.01
CA LEU A 39 -8.41 -15.11 -10.01
C LEU A 39 -7.65 -15.01 -11.34
N ALA A 40 -6.31 -14.89 -11.31
CA ALA A 40 -5.48 -14.89 -12.52
C ALA A 40 -5.57 -16.24 -13.26
N PHE A 41 -5.58 -17.35 -12.52
CA PHE A 41 -5.78 -18.68 -13.09
C PHE A 41 -7.17 -18.81 -13.73
N LEU A 42 -8.23 -18.39 -13.04
CA LEU A 42 -9.59 -18.39 -13.58
C LEU A 42 -9.73 -17.48 -14.81
N PHE A 43 -9.10 -16.31 -14.80
CA PHE A 43 -9.09 -15.39 -15.92
C PHE A 43 -8.43 -16.02 -17.15
N THR A 44 -7.26 -16.64 -16.97
CA THR A 44 -6.53 -17.32 -18.05
C THR A 44 -7.33 -18.50 -18.61
N PHE A 45 -7.90 -19.32 -17.72
CA PHE A 45 -8.72 -20.46 -18.12
C PHE A 45 -9.96 -20.04 -18.93
N THR A 46 -10.66 -19.00 -18.47
CA THR A 46 -11.84 -18.48 -19.16
C THR A 46 -11.50 -17.79 -20.47
N TYR A 47 -10.35 -17.11 -20.54
CA TYR A 47 -9.82 -16.52 -21.78
C TYR A 47 -9.57 -17.59 -22.86
N VAL A 48 -8.85 -18.66 -22.54
CA VAL A 48 -8.58 -19.77 -23.48
C VAL A 48 -9.89 -20.42 -23.96
N LYS A 49 -10.85 -20.61 -23.04
CA LYS A 49 -12.15 -21.20 -23.36
C LYS A 49 -12.99 -20.33 -24.30
N ILE A 50 -12.95 -19.01 -24.15
CA ILE A 50 -13.64 -18.07 -25.05
C ILE A 50 -13.00 -18.08 -26.43
N GLN A 51 -11.68 -18.07 -26.49
CA GLN A 51 -10.95 -18.09 -27.76
C GLN A 51 -11.26 -19.36 -28.57
N SER A 52 -11.46 -20.50 -27.90
CA SER A 52 -11.83 -21.76 -28.56
C SER A 52 -13.30 -21.82 -29.01
N LYS A 53 -14.25 -21.23 -28.27
CA LYS A 53 -15.69 -21.40 -28.53
C LYS A 53 -16.40 -20.20 -29.17
N ASN A 54 -15.69 -19.10 -29.41
CA ASN A 54 -16.19 -17.86 -30.03
C ASN A 54 -17.53 -17.37 -29.45
N SER A 55 -17.78 -17.68 -28.17
CA SER A 55 -19.04 -17.41 -27.49
C SER A 55 -18.87 -16.29 -26.47
N LYS A 56 -19.86 -15.39 -26.42
CA LYS A 56 -19.89 -14.31 -25.43
C LYS A 56 -20.21 -14.91 -24.07
N ASN A 57 -19.22 -14.94 -23.18
CA ASN A 57 -19.39 -15.51 -21.84
C ASN A 57 -19.39 -14.40 -20.78
N ILE A 58 -20.55 -14.19 -20.14
CA ILE A 58 -20.75 -13.19 -19.08
C ILE A 58 -19.82 -13.46 -17.88
N PHE A 59 -19.51 -14.74 -17.61
CA PHE A 59 -18.62 -15.12 -16.52
C PHE A 59 -17.21 -14.53 -16.64
N PHE A 60 -16.70 -14.33 -17.86
CA PHE A 60 -15.38 -13.73 -18.07
C PHE A 60 -15.36 -12.26 -17.66
N GLY A 61 -16.42 -11.51 -17.97
CA GLY A 61 -16.57 -10.13 -17.52
C GLY A 61 -16.57 -10.02 -16.00
N LEU A 62 -17.32 -10.89 -15.32
CA LEU A 62 -17.38 -10.92 -13.85
C LEU A 62 -16.01 -11.21 -13.22
N ILE A 63 -15.28 -12.22 -13.74
CA ILE A 63 -13.93 -12.56 -13.27
C ILE A 63 -12.96 -11.40 -13.51
N THR A 64 -13.07 -10.71 -14.64
CA THR A 64 -12.22 -9.54 -14.95
C THR A 64 -12.45 -8.40 -13.96
N TYR A 65 -13.71 -8.10 -13.62
CA TYR A 65 -14.04 -7.08 -12.65
C TYR A 65 -13.53 -7.43 -11.24
N LEU A 66 -13.73 -8.68 -10.80
CA LEU A 66 -13.20 -9.18 -9.53
C LEU A 66 -11.67 -9.12 -9.49
N PHE A 67 -11.01 -9.54 -10.56
CA PHE A 67 -9.54 -9.48 -10.68
C PHE A 67 -9.04 -8.03 -10.53
N MET A 68 -9.74 -7.06 -11.13
CA MET A 68 -9.38 -5.65 -11.02
C MET A 68 -9.57 -5.07 -9.63
N VAL A 69 -10.57 -5.51 -8.87
CA VAL A 69 -10.70 -5.18 -7.44
C VAL A 69 -9.47 -5.67 -6.67
N VAL A 70 -9.05 -6.91 -6.88
CA VAL A 70 -7.87 -7.48 -6.19
C VAL A 70 -6.57 -6.78 -6.59
N CYS A 71 -6.41 -6.42 -7.87
CA CYS A 71 -5.29 -5.58 -8.31
C CYS A 71 -5.28 -4.23 -7.60
N GLY A 72 -6.44 -3.57 -7.44
CA GLY A 72 -6.54 -2.32 -6.70
C GLY A 72 -6.09 -2.46 -5.25
N SER A 73 -6.54 -3.52 -4.57
CA SER A 73 -6.11 -3.83 -3.21
C SER A 73 -4.60 -4.11 -3.12
N PHE A 74 -4.05 -4.85 -4.09
CA PHE A 74 -2.62 -5.16 -4.15
C PHE A 74 -1.75 -3.91 -4.36
N VAL A 75 -2.18 -2.98 -5.21
CA VAL A 75 -1.46 -1.72 -5.44
C VAL A 75 -1.39 -0.89 -4.15
N LEU A 76 -2.50 -0.78 -3.42
CA LEU A 76 -2.49 -0.07 -2.14
C LEU A 76 -1.58 -0.76 -1.12
N PHE A 77 -1.63 -2.09 -1.05
CA PHE A 77 -0.75 -2.86 -0.16
C PHE A 77 0.74 -2.58 -0.42
N LEU A 78 1.15 -2.50 -1.70
CA LEU A 78 2.53 -2.21 -2.09
C LEU A 78 2.96 -0.77 -1.77
N HIS A 79 2.05 0.20 -1.86
CA HIS A 79 2.35 1.61 -1.59
C HIS A 79 2.33 1.96 -0.10
N GLN A 80 1.73 1.13 0.75
CA GLN A 80 1.78 1.31 2.19
C GLN A 80 3.16 0.90 2.72
N ASP A 81 4.04 1.88 2.92
CA ASP A 81 5.39 1.67 3.47
C ASP A 81 5.39 0.97 4.84
N PHE A 82 4.33 1.13 5.64
CA PHE A 82 4.12 0.44 6.91
C PHE A 82 4.03 -1.09 6.78
N ASN A 83 3.58 -1.59 5.63
CA ASN A 83 3.46 -3.04 5.38
C ASN A 83 4.81 -3.70 5.09
N LYS A 84 5.89 -2.92 4.94
CA LYS A 84 7.24 -3.48 4.83
C LYS A 84 7.60 -4.12 6.18
N LYS A 85 8.00 -5.39 6.15
CA LYS A 85 8.40 -6.14 7.35
C LYS A 85 9.49 -5.43 8.18
N ASN A 86 10.36 -4.68 7.51
CA ASN A 86 11.45 -3.93 8.15
C ASN A 86 11.03 -2.51 8.58
N HIS A 87 9.76 -2.13 8.48
CA HIS A 87 9.29 -0.84 8.93
C HIS A 87 9.36 -0.75 10.46
N TYR A 88 9.87 0.36 11.00
CA TYR A 88 10.04 0.54 12.45
C TYR A 88 8.73 0.35 13.24
N SER A 89 7.57 0.66 12.66
CA SER A 89 6.26 0.48 13.29
C SER A 89 5.91 -0.98 13.58
N ASN A 90 6.56 -1.93 12.91
CA ASN A 90 6.36 -3.37 13.13
C ASN A 90 7.30 -3.92 14.22
N GLN A 91 8.17 -3.09 14.80
CA GLN A 91 9.08 -3.48 15.87
C GLN A 91 8.48 -3.13 17.24
N GLY A 92 8.76 -3.96 18.24
CA GLY A 92 8.25 -3.77 19.60
C GLY A 92 8.74 -2.45 20.18
N ILE A 93 7.81 -1.53 20.40
CA ILE A 93 8.05 -0.26 21.10
C ILE A 93 8.19 -0.58 22.59
N LYS A 94 9.38 -0.34 23.14
CA LYS A 94 9.67 -0.45 24.58
C LYS A 94 9.51 0.92 25.24
N GLU A 95 9.58 0.97 26.57
CA GLU A 95 9.54 2.24 27.34
C GLU A 95 10.67 3.19 26.95
N GLN A 96 11.84 2.65 26.58
CA GLN A 96 12.96 3.40 26.01
C GLN A 96 13.34 2.78 24.67
N ASN A 97 13.34 3.59 23.61
CA ASN A 97 13.74 3.16 22.27
C ASN A 97 14.89 4.02 21.76
N THR A 98 15.89 3.36 21.20
CA THR A 98 17.04 4.03 20.57
C THR A 98 16.83 4.06 19.07
N ILE A 99 16.80 5.27 18.49
CA ILE A 99 16.60 5.47 17.06
C ILE A 99 17.88 6.06 16.48
N LYS A 100 18.45 5.40 15.47
CA LYS A 100 19.46 6.01 14.60
C LYS A 100 18.81 6.37 13.28
N ALA A 101 18.85 7.65 12.95
CA ALA A 101 18.25 8.18 11.74
C ALA A 101 19.15 9.27 11.13
N LEU A 102 19.03 9.43 9.82
CA LEU A 102 19.71 10.46 9.04
C LEU A 102 18.72 11.56 8.69
N VAL A 103 19.09 12.83 8.86
CA VAL A 103 18.27 13.96 8.40
C VAL A 103 18.29 13.99 6.88
N VAL A 104 17.13 13.88 6.26
CA VAL A 104 17.00 13.86 4.78
C VAL A 104 16.52 15.21 4.27
N GLU A 105 15.53 15.79 4.94
CA GLU A 105 14.93 17.06 4.52
C GLU A 105 14.62 17.94 5.74
N GLU A 106 14.89 19.23 5.62
CA GLU A 106 14.41 20.24 6.55
C GLU A 106 13.09 20.82 6.03
N ILE A 107 12.07 20.81 6.88
CA ILE A 107 10.76 21.37 6.55
C ILE A 107 10.67 22.78 7.12
N LYS A 108 9.87 23.62 6.46
CA LYS A 108 9.53 24.98 6.91
C LYS A 108 9.23 24.99 8.43
N PRO A 109 10.05 25.70 9.22
CA PRO A 109 9.87 25.76 10.67
C PRO A 109 8.67 26.64 11.04
N ASN A 110 8.17 26.46 12.26
CA ASN A 110 7.13 27.33 12.85
C ASN A 110 7.74 28.18 13.99
N LEU A 111 6.93 29.03 14.61
CA LEU A 111 7.30 29.87 15.76
C LEU A 111 7.87 29.05 16.92
N PHE A 112 7.36 27.84 17.15
CA PHE A 112 7.75 27.01 18.30
C PHE A 112 8.74 25.88 17.97
N TYR A 113 8.73 25.37 16.74
CA TYR A 113 9.44 24.15 16.38
C TYR A 113 10.20 24.27 15.06
N THR A 114 11.38 23.66 15.01
CA THR A 114 12.08 23.31 13.78
C THR A 114 11.73 21.86 13.44
N LYS A 115 11.40 21.59 12.17
CA LYS A 115 10.86 20.30 11.73
C LYS A 115 11.80 19.66 10.73
N PHE A 116 12.11 18.38 10.93
CA PHE A 116 12.95 17.62 10.01
C PHE A 116 12.29 16.30 9.65
N ILE A 117 12.44 15.89 8.40
CA ILE A 117 12.20 14.51 7.97
C ILE A 117 13.50 13.75 8.14
N VAL A 118 13.48 12.73 8.98
CA VAL A 118 14.60 11.83 9.19
C VAL A 118 14.27 10.45 8.62
N ALA A 119 15.22 9.83 7.93
CA ALA A 119 15.12 8.45 7.49
C ALA A 119 15.78 7.54 8.53
N ILE A 120 15.05 6.52 8.98
CA ILE A 120 15.54 5.56 9.97
C ILE A 120 16.50 4.58 9.30
N ASP A 121 17.65 4.39 9.95
CA ASP A 121 18.64 3.37 9.60
C ASP A 121 18.58 2.18 10.58
N SER A 122 18.37 2.46 11.87
CA SER A 122 18.11 1.43 12.87
C SER A 122 17.19 1.89 13.99
N PHE A 123 16.41 0.94 14.50
CA PHE A 123 15.53 1.10 15.64
C PHE A 123 15.80 -0.04 16.62
N ASN A 124 16.11 0.29 17.88
CA ASN A 124 16.47 -0.66 18.94
C ASN A 124 17.58 -1.66 18.54
N HIS A 125 18.65 -1.15 17.92
CA HIS A 125 19.80 -1.93 17.42
C HIS A 125 19.47 -2.93 16.30
N GLN A 126 18.26 -2.92 15.76
CA GLN A 126 17.88 -3.69 14.58
C GLN A 126 17.82 -2.77 13.36
N LYS A 127 18.21 -3.29 12.19
CA LYS A 127 18.07 -2.56 10.93
C LYS A 127 16.60 -2.37 10.62
N SER A 128 16.20 -1.13 10.41
CA SER A 128 14.81 -0.74 10.22
C SER A 128 14.75 0.39 9.22
N CYS A 129 13.65 0.46 8.47
CA CYS A 129 13.45 1.49 7.46
C CYS A 129 12.18 2.29 7.77
N GLY A 130 12.13 3.53 7.31
CA GLY A 130 10.98 4.40 7.50
C GLY A 130 11.40 5.85 7.50
N LYS A 131 10.40 6.74 7.45
CA LYS A 131 10.60 8.18 7.61
C LYS A 131 9.85 8.65 8.84
N LEU A 132 10.47 9.51 9.62
CA LEU A 132 9.90 10.14 10.80
C LEU A 132 9.94 11.66 10.65
N LEU A 133 8.89 12.31 11.14
CA LEU A 133 8.85 13.75 11.27
C LEU A 133 9.22 14.12 12.71
N VAL A 134 10.38 14.73 12.89
CA VAL A 134 10.91 15.10 14.21
C VAL A 134 10.74 16.59 14.42
N TYR A 135 10.33 16.96 15.63
CA TYR A 135 10.10 18.33 16.07
C TYR A 135 11.13 18.69 17.14
N PHE A 136 11.97 19.69 16.87
CA PHE A 136 12.87 20.25 17.85
C PHE A 136 12.32 21.58 18.36
N SER A 137 12.26 21.72 19.68
CA SER A 137 11.78 22.94 20.33
C SER A 137 12.80 24.06 20.20
N LYS A 138 12.38 25.23 19.71
CA LYS A 138 13.24 26.42 19.65
C LYS A 138 13.53 27.03 21.02
N LYS A 139 12.75 26.65 22.04
CA LYS A 139 12.85 27.22 23.40
C LYS A 139 13.96 26.56 24.24
N ASN A 140 14.33 25.31 23.93
CA ASN A 140 15.41 24.57 24.58
C ASN A 140 16.35 23.99 23.51
N PRO A 141 17.37 24.74 23.08
CA PRO A 141 18.29 24.30 22.02
C PRO A 141 19.18 23.11 22.43
N ASP A 142 19.31 22.82 23.73
CA ASP A 142 20.20 21.78 24.28
C ASP A 142 19.83 20.34 23.86
N THR A 143 18.65 20.14 23.25
CA THR A 143 18.22 18.83 22.71
C THR A 143 18.89 18.40 21.41
N LEU A 144 19.83 19.19 20.88
CA LEU A 144 20.57 18.93 19.64
C LEU A 144 21.97 18.34 19.84
N ALA A 145 22.45 18.25 21.10
CA ALA A 145 23.79 17.77 21.45
C ALA A 145 23.81 16.27 21.83
#